data_AF-A0A6C0HX08-F1
#
_entry.id   AF-A0A6C0HX08-F1
#
_cell.length_a   1.000
_cell.length_b   1.000
_cell.length_c   1.000
_cell.angle_alpha   90.00
_cell.angle_beta   90.00
_cell.angle_gamma   90.00
#
_symmetry.space_group_name_H-M   'P 1'
#
loop_
_entity.id
_entity.type
_entity.pdbx_description
1 polymer ?
#
loop_
_entity_poly.entity_id
_entity_poly.type
_entity_poly.pdbx_seq_one_letter_code
_entity_poly.pdbx_strand_id
1 'polypeptide(L)'
;MSNVETNTTPMFSDSLFSNSSSNNSSNRTTNHENRRDSYDSSRMDDEDQFNQNNEQNDSNEPNHDPLNIAIFRYKFTQEFMDHLYQFSKIHQYDDRKSFKEAWLQWVIDNEELVGSEVTRLTDLGYKGDIVDKMFKSGRYYFRKKSTKKTELSTHQQRKHYVCIKKEMLDEMDTHISRNIRTNNYKPSDGFSDFCNCNMELLKTCISNLIEQGMKDSETIREKIKKTYKNRYFIYRQAAAGAIEESN
;
A
#
# COMPACT_ATOMS: atom_id res chain seq x y z
N MET A 1 8.34 -52.08 -35.44
CA MET A 1 7.02 -51.45 -35.19
C MET A 1 6.85 -51.36 -33.69
N SER A 2 7.12 -50.19 -33.12
CA SER A 2 7.00 -49.92 -31.69
C SER A 2 6.45 -48.50 -31.56
N ASN A 3 5.14 -48.43 -31.34
CA ASN A 3 4.41 -47.19 -31.07
C ASN A 3 4.82 -46.64 -29.71
N VAL A 4 5.26 -45.39 -29.67
CA VAL A 4 5.46 -44.62 -28.44
C VAL A 4 4.24 -43.71 -28.31
N GLU A 5 3.30 -44.11 -27.45
CA GLU A 5 2.18 -43.27 -27.03
C GLU A 5 2.68 -42.14 -26.13
N THR A 6 2.37 -40.91 -26.51
CA THR A 6 2.63 -39.70 -25.73
C THR A 6 1.45 -39.45 -24.80
N ASN A 7 1.61 -39.81 -23.52
CA ASN A 7 0.66 -39.46 -22.48
C ASN A 7 0.87 -38.01 -22.03
N THR A 8 0.06 -37.09 -22.57
CA THR A 8 -0.12 -35.72 -22.08
C THR A 8 -1.06 -35.75 -20.87
N THR A 9 -0.50 -35.66 -19.66
CA THR A 9 -1.27 -35.51 -18.42
C THR A 9 -1.83 -34.08 -18.31
N PRO A 10 -3.15 -33.88 -18.11
CA PRO A 10 -3.73 -32.55 -17.95
C PRO A 10 -3.46 -32.05 -16.52
N MET A 11 -2.65 -31.00 -16.40
CA MET A 11 -2.22 -30.43 -15.11
C MET A 11 -3.01 -29.18 -14.70
N PHE A 12 -4.32 -29.14 -14.97
CA PHE A 12 -5.18 -28.05 -14.52
C PHE A 12 -6.51 -28.63 -14.06
N SER A 13 -6.72 -28.69 -12.74
CA SER A 13 -8.04 -28.80 -12.14
C SER A 13 -8.47 -27.43 -11.64
N ASP A 14 -9.73 -27.08 -11.91
CA ASP A 14 -10.42 -25.81 -11.62
C ASP A 14 -10.57 -25.47 -10.13
N SER A 15 -9.68 -25.97 -9.26
CA SER A 15 -9.76 -25.83 -7.81
C SER A 15 -8.89 -24.72 -7.21
N LEU A 16 -8.10 -24.00 -8.02
CA LEU A 16 -7.18 -22.98 -7.48
C LEU A 16 -7.89 -21.75 -6.88
N PHE A 17 -9.17 -21.55 -7.16
CA PHE A 17 -9.89 -20.33 -6.78
C PHE A 17 -11.25 -20.54 -6.07
N SER A 18 -11.64 -21.77 -5.71
CA SER A 18 -12.95 -22.04 -5.09
C SER A 18 -12.90 -22.36 -3.58
N ASN A 19 -13.54 -21.46 -2.82
CA ASN A 19 -14.18 -21.56 -1.49
C ASN A 19 -13.40 -21.90 -0.19
N SER A 20 -13.54 -20.99 0.79
CA SER A 20 -14.20 -21.27 2.08
C SER A 20 -14.49 -19.98 2.86
N SER A 21 -15.75 -19.55 2.82
CA SER A 21 -16.32 -18.64 3.83
C SER A 21 -16.58 -19.42 5.10
N SER A 22 -16.14 -18.88 6.24
CA SER A 22 -16.72 -19.20 7.55
C SER A 22 -16.65 -17.99 8.45
N ASN A 23 -17.84 -17.53 8.80
CA ASN A 23 -18.14 -16.47 9.73
C ASN A 23 -17.64 -16.81 11.14
N ASN A 24 -17.17 -15.80 11.87
CA ASN A 24 -17.63 -15.66 13.25
C ASN A 24 -17.64 -14.18 13.67
N SER A 25 -18.85 -13.67 13.87
CA SER A 25 -19.15 -12.42 14.54
C SER A 25 -18.90 -12.56 16.04
N SER A 26 -18.41 -11.50 16.68
CA SER A 26 -18.84 -11.16 18.04
C SER A 26 -18.66 -9.66 18.28
N ASN A 27 -19.80 -9.01 18.47
CA ASN A 27 -20.00 -7.61 18.83
C ASN A 27 -19.44 -7.31 20.22
N ARG A 28 -18.98 -6.06 20.43
CA ARG A 28 -19.34 -5.33 21.66
C ARG A 28 -19.34 -3.82 21.44
N THR A 29 -20.55 -3.29 21.35
CA THR A 29 -20.94 -1.90 21.55
C THR A 29 -20.67 -1.44 22.98
N THR A 30 -20.25 -0.19 23.14
CA THR A 30 -20.70 0.68 24.25
C THR A 30 -20.68 2.14 23.79
N ASN A 31 -21.88 2.72 23.75
CA ASN A 31 -22.16 4.15 23.67
C ASN A 31 -21.54 4.91 24.85
N HIS A 32 -21.18 6.17 24.63
CA HIS A 32 -21.36 7.19 25.65
C HIS A 32 -21.76 8.52 25.00
N GLU A 33 -22.88 9.03 25.48
CA GLU A 33 -23.60 10.21 24.99
C GLU A 33 -23.00 11.54 25.47
N ASN A 34 -23.48 12.61 24.81
CA ASN A 34 -23.78 13.95 25.33
C ASN A 34 -22.62 14.95 25.57
N ARG A 35 -22.62 16.03 24.78
CA ARG A 35 -23.09 17.36 25.26
C ARG A 35 -23.31 18.35 24.11
N ARG A 36 -24.51 18.93 24.13
CA ARG A 36 -24.95 20.13 23.39
C ARG A 36 -24.52 21.37 24.18
N ASP A 37 -24.24 22.47 23.47
CA ASP A 37 -24.48 23.88 23.82
C ASP A 37 -24.31 24.64 22.47
N SER A 38 -25.36 25.04 21.74
CA SER A 38 -26.33 26.15 21.91
C SER A 38 -25.73 27.56 21.81
N TYR A 39 -26.00 28.25 20.69
CA TYR A 39 -26.24 29.69 20.46
C TYR A 39 -26.49 29.86 18.94
N ASP A 40 -27.28 30.78 18.37
CA ASP A 40 -28.53 31.47 18.66
C ASP A 40 -28.91 32.12 17.30
N SER A 41 -30.20 32.29 17.06
CA SER A 41 -30.88 32.71 15.82
C SER A 41 -30.56 34.13 15.36
N SER A 42 -30.51 34.35 14.04
CA SER A 42 -31.37 35.32 13.29
C SER A 42 -31.02 35.25 11.78
N ARG A 43 -31.91 34.70 10.92
CA ARG A 43 -32.95 35.41 10.14
C ARG A 43 -32.40 36.50 9.21
N MET A 44 -32.45 36.26 7.90
CA MET A 44 -33.26 37.04 6.94
C MET A 44 -33.37 36.26 5.62
N ASP A 45 -34.61 36.25 5.12
CA ASP A 45 -35.10 35.66 3.89
C ASP A 45 -34.56 36.38 2.65
N ASP A 46 -34.39 35.66 1.53
CA ASP A 46 -34.88 36.10 0.22
C ASP A 46 -34.83 34.91 -0.76
N GLU A 47 -36.02 34.57 -1.28
CA GLU A 47 -36.22 33.66 -2.41
C GLU A 47 -35.75 34.32 -3.71
N ASP A 48 -35.20 33.55 -4.65
CA ASP A 48 -35.61 33.73 -6.05
C ASP A 48 -35.45 32.46 -6.88
N GLN A 49 -36.44 32.27 -7.76
CA GLN A 49 -36.76 31.05 -8.48
C GLN A 49 -35.99 30.89 -9.81
N PHE A 50 -35.77 29.62 -10.19
CA PHE A 50 -35.78 29.05 -11.54
C PHE A 50 -35.21 29.82 -12.74
N ASN A 51 -34.25 29.20 -13.44
CA ASN A 51 -34.44 28.94 -14.88
C ASN A 51 -33.65 27.71 -15.37
N GLN A 52 -34.36 26.76 -15.99
CA GLN A 52 -33.78 25.74 -16.86
C GLN A 52 -33.39 26.41 -18.18
N ASN A 53 -32.20 26.11 -18.72
CA ASN A 53 -32.07 25.74 -20.13
C ASN A 53 -30.73 25.04 -20.43
N ASN A 54 -30.90 23.94 -21.16
CA ASN A 54 -29.96 23.04 -21.81
C ASN A 54 -29.01 23.79 -22.78
N GLU A 55 -27.70 23.56 -22.67
CA GLU A 55 -26.79 23.56 -23.82
C GLU A 55 -25.77 22.42 -23.65
N GLN A 56 -25.79 21.49 -24.62
CA GLN A 56 -24.80 20.43 -24.77
C GLN A 56 -23.50 20.97 -25.35
N ASN A 57 -22.40 20.29 -24.97
CA ASN A 57 -21.08 20.22 -25.62
C ASN A 57 -20.06 21.29 -25.20
N ASP A 58 -19.02 20.88 -24.49
CA ASP A 58 -17.78 20.47 -25.17
C ASP A 58 -16.92 19.61 -24.25
N SER A 59 -16.34 18.58 -24.84
CA SER A 59 -15.63 17.49 -24.17
C SER A 59 -14.16 17.87 -24.11
N ASN A 60 -13.65 18.25 -22.94
CA ASN A 60 -12.22 18.21 -22.62
C ASN A 60 -12.04 18.23 -21.09
N GLU A 61 -12.61 17.24 -20.42
CA GLU A 61 -12.10 16.85 -19.10
C GLU A 61 -10.70 16.24 -19.34
N PRO A 62 -9.63 16.78 -18.73
CA PRO A 62 -8.32 16.18 -18.85
C PRO A 62 -8.44 14.76 -18.30
N ASN A 63 -8.03 13.76 -19.09
CA ASN A 63 -7.88 12.38 -18.62
C ASN A 63 -6.90 12.39 -17.44
N HIS A 64 -7.42 12.63 -16.24
CA HIS A 64 -6.66 12.53 -15.02
C HIS A 64 -6.51 11.05 -14.76
N ASP A 65 -5.46 10.46 -15.31
CA ASP A 65 -5.05 9.11 -14.97
C ASP A 65 -4.96 9.03 -13.44
N PRO A 66 -5.86 8.31 -12.73
CA PRO A 66 -5.89 8.28 -11.27
C PRO A 66 -4.62 7.64 -10.67
N LEU A 67 -3.74 7.13 -11.54
CA LEU A 67 -2.54 6.37 -11.20
C LEU A 67 -1.32 7.23 -10.87
N ASN A 68 -1.33 8.55 -11.08
CA ASN A 68 -0.16 9.40 -10.79
C ASN A 68 -0.11 9.88 -9.33
N ILE A 69 -0.27 8.96 -8.36
CA ILE A 69 -0.04 9.28 -6.95
C ILE A 69 1.45 9.18 -6.68
N ALA A 70 2.10 10.32 -6.44
CA ALA A 70 3.50 10.35 -6.04
C ALA A 70 3.67 9.75 -4.63
N ILE A 71 4.22 8.53 -4.53
CA ILE A 71 4.59 7.93 -3.25
C ILE A 71 5.91 8.55 -2.78
N PHE A 72 5.84 9.54 -1.89
CA PHE A 72 7.01 10.17 -1.31
C PHE A 72 7.69 9.26 -0.28
N ARG A 73 8.93 8.86 -0.55
CA ARG A 73 9.77 8.11 0.40
C ARG A 73 10.76 9.05 1.08
N TYR A 74 10.36 9.61 2.22
CA TYR A 74 11.22 10.45 3.05
C TYR A 74 12.27 9.61 3.79
N LYS A 75 13.53 9.71 3.35
CA LYS A 75 14.71 9.10 3.97
C LYS A 75 15.40 10.09 4.89
N PHE A 76 16.07 9.59 5.91
CA PHE A 76 16.93 10.42 6.75
C PHE A 76 18.26 10.73 6.07
N THR A 77 18.96 11.77 6.52
CA THR A 77 20.34 12.08 6.11
C THR A 77 21.30 10.97 6.51
N GLN A 78 22.40 10.83 5.77
CA GLN A 78 23.40 9.80 6.05
C GLN A 78 24.06 10.01 7.42
N GLU A 79 24.37 11.27 7.76
CA GLU A 79 24.93 11.66 9.05
C GLU A 79 24.02 11.25 10.23
N PHE A 80 22.72 11.58 10.15
CA PHE A 80 21.76 11.16 11.15
C PHE A 80 21.66 9.64 11.25
N MET A 81 21.64 8.95 10.11
CA MET A 81 21.55 7.49 10.05
C MET A 81 22.75 6.81 10.74
N ASP A 82 23.94 7.38 10.63
CA ASP A 82 25.15 6.83 11.24
C ASP A 82 25.16 7.03 12.76
N HIS A 83 24.76 8.20 13.26
CA HIS A 83 24.59 8.44 14.70
C HIS A 83 23.50 7.55 15.30
N LEU A 84 22.35 7.45 14.63
CA LEU A 84 21.25 6.59 15.06
C LEU A 84 21.67 5.11 15.05
N TYR A 85 22.50 4.70 14.09
CA TYR A 85 23.04 3.35 14.04
C TYR A 85 23.95 3.08 15.24
N GLN A 86 24.87 3.99 15.56
CA GLN A 86 25.79 3.88 16.68
C GLN A 86 25.04 3.75 18.01
N PHE A 87 24.08 4.64 18.27
CA PHE A 87 23.19 4.57 19.43
C PHE A 87 22.50 3.20 19.51
N SER A 88 21.87 2.76 18.42
CA SER A 88 21.11 1.51 18.39
C SER A 88 21.97 0.27 18.61
N LYS A 89 23.28 0.36 18.31
CA LYS A 89 24.25 -0.71 18.50
C LYS A 89 24.76 -0.79 19.92
N ILE A 90 24.98 0.35 20.58
CA ILE A 90 25.33 0.41 22.00
C ILE A 90 24.20 -0.22 22.83
N HIS A 91 22.95 0.15 22.55
CA HIS A 91 21.76 -0.34 23.26
C HIS A 91 21.16 -1.62 22.65
N GLN A 92 21.98 -2.47 22.02
CA GLN A 92 21.48 -3.62 21.28
C GLN A 92 20.80 -4.67 22.17
N TYR A 93 21.29 -4.84 23.39
CA TYR A 93 20.82 -5.84 24.33
C TYR A 93 19.91 -5.28 25.43
N ASP A 94 19.61 -3.97 25.36
CA ASP A 94 18.75 -3.31 26.32
C ASP A 94 17.31 -3.81 26.24
N ASP A 95 16.68 -3.91 27.41
CA ASP A 95 15.26 -4.19 27.51
C ASP A 95 14.42 -2.99 27.03
N ARG A 96 13.10 -3.16 27.05
CA ARG A 96 12.19 -2.15 26.53
C ARG A 96 12.24 -0.82 27.26
N LYS A 97 12.36 -0.84 28.59
CA LYS A 97 12.33 0.37 29.42
C LYS A 97 13.67 1.09 29.32
N SER A 98 14.77 0.37 29.53
CA SER A 98 16.13 0.94 29.47
C SER A 98 16.42 1.59 28.11
N PHE A 99 16.05 0.94 27.00
CA PHE A 99 16.21 1.55 25.68
C PHE A 99 15.38 2.83 25.51
N LYS A 100 14.17 2.89 26.09
CA LYS A 100 13.31 4.09 25.99
C LYS A 100 13.90 5.24 26.81
N GLU A 101 14.44 4.96 27.98
CA GLU A 101 15.11 5.94 28.82
C GLU A 101 16.38 6.47 28.15
N ALA A 102 17.23 5.57 27.65
CA ALA A 102 18.43 5.93 26.89
C ALA A 102 18.10 6.72 25.62
N TRP A 103 16.99 6.40 24.95
CA TRP A 103 16.53 7.16 23.78
C TRP A 103 16.16 8.60 24.14
N LEU A 104 15.43 8.80 25.23
CA LEU A 104 15.05 10.15 25.68
C LEU A 104 16.30 10.98 25.99
N GLN A 105 17.28 10.38 26.67
CA GLN A 105 18.55 11.05 26.94
C GLN A 105 19.31 11.35 25.65
N TRP A 106 19.40 10.38 24.73
CA TRP A 106 20.10 10.57 23.46
C TRP A 106 19.49 11.67 22.60
N VAL A 107 18.15 11.79 22.57
CA VAL A 107 17.46 12.88 21.86
C VAL A 107 17.80 14.24 22.46
N ILE A 108 17.90 14.34 23.78
CA ILE A 108 18.32 15.58 24.47
C ILE A 108 19.78 15.90 24.14
N ASP A 109 20.66 14.90 24.24
CA ASP A 109 22.10 15.08 23.99
C ASP A 109 22.43 15.44 22.54
N ASN A 110 21.55 15.08 21.59
CA ASN A 110 21.71 15.29 20.15
C ASN A 110 20.60 16.19 19.57
N GLU A 111 20.09 17.13 20.37
CA GLU A 111 18.96 17.98 20.01
C GLU A 111 19.17 18.71 18.68
N GLU A 112 20.36 19.25 18.42
CA GLU A 112 20.66 19.95 17.16
C GLU A 112 20.57 19.04 15.93
N LEU A 113 21.11 17.82 16.03
CA LEU A 113 21.09 16.82 14.95
C LEU A 113 19.66 16.34 14.69
N VAL A 114 18.90 16.06 15.75
CA VAL A 114 17.50 15.64 15.66
C VAL A 114 16.63 16.77 15.11
N GLY A 115 16.80 18.00 15.62
CA GLY A 115 16.03 19.17 15.23
C GLY A 115 16.27 19.57 13.77
N SER A 116 17.52 19.51 13.31
CA SER A 116 17.86 19.73 11.90
C SER A 116 17.16 18.72 10.99
N GLU A 117 17.13 17.45 11.39
CA GLU A 117 16.51 16.38 10.62
C GLU A 117 14.97 16.46 10.65
N VAL A 118 14.38 16.86 11.78
CA VAL A 118 12.94 17.14 11.91
C VAL A 118 12.52 18.28 10.99
N THR A 119 13.27 19.38 11.02
CA THR A 119 13.01 20.55 10.17
C THR A 119 13.06 20.16 8.70
N ARG A 120 14.15 19.49 8.28
CA ARG A 120 14.33 19.04 6.90
C ARG A 120 13.22 18.11 6.40
N LEU A 121 12.75 17.16 7.22
CA LEU A 121 11.65 16.27 6.81
C LEU A 121 10.31 17.00 6.76
N THR A 122 10.11 17.99 7.62
CA THR A 122 8.92 18.85 7.64
C THR A 122 8.89 19.73 6.38
N ASP A 123 10.02 20.32 6.01
CA ASP A 123 10.17 21.14 4.79
C ASP A 123 9.93 20.33 3.51
N LEU A 124 10.27 19.03 3.54
CA LEU A 124 9.95 18.10 2.46
C LEU A 124 8.47 17.69 2.43
N GLY A 125 7.65 18.08 3.41
CA GLY A 125 6.22 17.80 3.46
C GLY A 125 5.84 16.48 4.17
N TYR A 126 6.69 15.95 5.05
CA TYR A 126 6.32 14.77 5.85
C TYR A 126 5.30 15.12 6.94
N LYS A 127 4.08 14.58 6.84
CA LYS A 127 2.96 14.85 7.76
C LYS A 127 2.90 13.96 9.03
N GLY A 128 3.93 13.14 9.30
CA GLY A 128 3.92 12.19 10.42
C GLY A 128 4.81 12.60 11.59
N ASP A 129 4.75 11.86 12.70
CA ASP A 129 5.67 12.03 13.82
C ASP A 129 7.08 11.54 13.44
N ILE A 130 7.98 12.50 13.21
CA ILE A 130 9.36 12.25 12.79
C ILE A 130 10.15 11.60 13.92
N VAL A 131 9.95 11.99 15.17
CA VAL A 131 10.70 11.48 16.33
C VAL A 131 10.31 10.01 16.59
N ASP A 132 9.02 9.68 16.52
CA ASP A 132 8.56 8.29 16.59
C ASP A 132 9.09 7.44 15.41
N LYS A 133 9.14 8.01 14.21
CA LYS A 133 9.77 7.36 13.04
C LYS A 133 11.26 7.07 13.28
N MET A 134 11.99 8.00 13.88
CA MET A 134 13.40 7.83 14.25
C MET A 134 13.58 6.75 15.31
N PHE A 135 12.78 6.79 16.39
CA PHE A 135 12.79 5.78 17.47
C PHE A 135 12.54 4.37 16.93
N LYS A 136 11.51 4.21 16.09
CA LYS A 136 11.19 2.93 15.44
C LYS A 136 12.33 2.43 14.57
N SER A 137 12.97 3.34 13.82
CA SER A 137 14.12 3.02 12.97
C SER A 137 15.31 2.54 13.81
N GLY A 138 15.63 3.21 14.93
CA GLY A 138 16.68 2.76 15.83
C GLY A 138 16.40 1.38 16.44
N ARG A 139 15.25 1.27 17.11
CA ARG A 139 14.88 0.10 17.92
C ARG A 139 14.63 -1.17 17.10
N TYR A 140 13.91 -1.06 15.99
CA TYR A 140 13.46 -2.23 15.22
C TYR A 140 14.37 -2.56 14.04
N TYR A 141 14.95 -1.56 13.39
CA TYR A 141 15.80 -1.76 12.21
C TYR A 141 17.28 -1.82 12.59
N PHE A 142 17.85 -0.72 13.08
CA PHE A 142 19.30 -0.59 13.27
C PHE A 142 19.88 -1.51 14.33
N ARG A 143 19.13 -1.74 15.41
CA ARG A 143 19.49 -2.72 16.44
C ARG A 143 19.79 -4.11 15.87
N LYS A 144 18.92 -4.60 14.96
CA LYS A 144 19.04 -5.93 14.34
C LYS A 144 19.91 -5.96 13.08
N LYS A 145 20.27 -4.80 12.52
CA LYS A 145 21.08 -4.70 11.29
C LYS A 145 22.50 -5.18 11.56
N SER A 146 22.96 -6.20 10.84
CA SER A 146 24.33 -6.72 10.97
C SER A 146 25.36 -5.75 10.36
N THR A 147 26.54 -5.66 10.99
CA THR A 147 27.72 -4.91 10.50
C THR A 147 28.44 -5.63 9.36
N LYS A 148 28.21 -6.93 9.20
CA LYS A 148 28.77 -7.72 8.11
C LYS A 148 28.14 -7.27 6.80
N LYS A 149 28.77 -6.30 6.14
CA LYS A 149 28.61 -6.07 4.70
C LYS A 149 29.03 -7.37 4.04
N THR A 150 28.06 -8.26 3.85
CA THR A 150 28.36 -9.64 3.53
C THR A 150 29.00 -9.62 2.16
N GLU A 151 30.19 -10.18 2.04
CA GLU A 151 30.90 -10.38 0.76
C GLU A 151 30.03 -11.17 -0.24
N LEU A 152 28.91 -11.74 0.20
CA LEU A 152 27.81 -12.27 -0.62
C LEU A 152 27.11 -11.23 -1.53
N SER A 153 27.22 -9.92 -1.26
CA SER A 153 26.54 -8.90 -2.09
C SER A 153 27.16 -8.71 -3.48
N THR A 154 28.39 -9.15 -3.70
CA THR A 154 29.07 -9.07 -5.00
C THR A 154 28.82 -10.28 -5.90
N HIS A 155 28.31 -11.40 -5.37
CA HIS A 155 28.15 -12.65 -6.15
C HIS A 155 26.70 -13.13 -6.33
N GLN A 156 25.71 -12.48 -5.72
CA GLN A 156 24.30 -12.77 -6.01
C GLN A 156 23.92 -12.10 -7.32
N GLN A 157 23.87 -12.88 -8.41
CA GLN A 157 23.31 -12.43 -9.68
C GLN A 157 21.93 -11.80 -9.43
N ARG A 158 21.72 -10.59 -9.96
CA ARG A 158 20.41 -9.93 -9.88
C ARG A 158 19.36 -10.87 -10.47
N LYS A 159 18.29 -11.13 -9.72
CA LYS A 159 17.20 -11.97 -10.19
C LYS A 159 16.64 -11.40 -11.49
N HIS A 160 16.33 -12.27 -12.44
CA HIS A 160 15.59 -11.90 -13.65
C HIS A 160 14.26 -11.24 -13.25
N TYR A 161 14.01 -10.01 -13.71
CA TYR A 161 12.79 -9.29 -13.37
C TYR A 161 11.66 -9.78 -14.28
N VAL A 162 10.64 -10.37 -13.66
CA VAL A 162 9.44 -10.84 -14.36
C VAL A 162 8.36 -9.78 -14.27
N CYS A 163 7.84 -9.32 -15.41
CA CYS A 163 6.80 -8.29 -15.50
C CYS A 163 5.42 -8.89 -15.85
N ILE A 164 4.36 -8.26 -15.34
CA ILE A 164 2.99 -8.52 -15.78
C ILE A 164 2.71 -7.59 -16.96
N LYS A 165 2.08 -8.13 -18.01
CA LYS A 165 1.75 -7.37 -19.23
C LYS A 165 0.78 -6.22 -18.93
N LYS A 166 0.90 -5.12 -19.70
CA LYS A 166 0.08 -3.91 -19.52
C LYS A 166 -1.42 -4.18 -19.59
N GLU A 167 -1.86 -4.99 -20.56
CA GLU A 167 -3.28 -5.37 -20.72
C GLU A 167 -3.91 -5.92 -19.44
N MET A 168 -3.21 -6.83 -18.75
CA MET A 168 -3.65 -7.37 -17.46
C MET A 168 -3.75 -6.30 -16.39
N LEU A 169 -2.80 -5.35 -16.39
CA LEU A 169 -2.75 -4.26 -15.42
C LEU A 169 -3.92 -3.28 -15.62
N ASP A 170 -4.22 -2.95 -16.86
CA ASP A 170 -5.31 -2.03 -17.24
C ASP A 170 -6.68 -2.65 -16.88
N GLU A 171 -6.84 -3.98 -17.05
CA GLU A 171 -8.07 -4.68 -16.65
C GLU A 171 -8.21 -4.73 -15.12
N MET A 172 -7.11 -4.96 -14.37
CA MET A 172 -7.15 -4.86 -12.91
C MET A 172 -7.59 -3.46 -12.45
N ASP A 173 -7.05 -2.41 -13.07
CA ASP A 173 -7.37 -1.01 -12.76
C ASP A 173 -8.84 -0.68 -13.07
N THR A 174 -9.34 -1.14 -14.20
CA THR A 174 -10.75 -1.01 -14.61
C THR A 174 -11.68 -1.72 -13.62
N HIS A 175 -11.32 -2.93 -13.19
CA HIS A 175 -12.09 -3.68 -12.21
C HIS A 175 -12.10 -3.01 -10.83
N ILE A 176 -10.95 -2.50 -10.38
CA ILE A 176 -10.82 -1.82 -9.10
C ILE A 176 -11.63 -0.52 -9.11
N SER A 177 -11.47 0.31 -10.13
CA SER A 177 -12.12 1.63 -10.23
C SER A 177 -13.65 1.54 -10.23
N ARG A 178 -14.23 0.51 -10.88
CA ARG A 178 -15.69 0.25 -10.83
C ARG A 178 -16.18 -0.10 -9.42
N ASN A 179 -15.45 -0.94 -8.71
CA ASN A 179 -15.94 -1.55 -7.47
C ASN A 179 -15.55 -0.79 -6.19
N ILE A 180 -14.51 0.05 -6.24
CA ILE A 180 -13.95 0.70 -5.04
C ILE A 180 -14.92 1.66 -4.34
N ARG A 181 -15.93 2.18 -5.06
CA ARG A 181 -16.97 3.06 -4.52
C ARG A 181 -18.05 2.31 -3.73
N THR A 182 -18.11 0.99 -3.81
CA THR A 182 -19.09 0.19 -3.07
C THR A 182 -18.66 0.08 -1.60
N ASN A 183 -19.60 0.37 -0.70
CA ASN A 183 -19.34 0.32 0.74
C ASN A 183 -19.02 -1.15 1.13
N ASN A 184 -17.87 -1.39 1.77
CA ASN A 184 -17.29 -2.70 2.12
C ASN A 184 -16.45 -3.45 1.06
N TYR A 185 -16.04 -2.83 -0.05
CA TYR A 185 -15.17 -3.52 -1.00
C TYR A 185 -13.75 -3.75 -0.42
N LYS A 186 -13.43 -5.01 -0.10
CA LYS A 186 -12.11 -5.42 0.41
C LYS A 186 -11.22 -5.95 -0.72
N PRO A 187 -9.89 -5.74 -0.64
CA PRO A 187 -8.96 -6.21 -1.67
C PRO A 187 -8.89 -7.73 -1.81
N SER A 188 -9.26 -8.50 -0.78
CA SER A 188 -9.38 -9.95 -0.87
C SER A 188 -10.55 -10.36 -1.76
N ASP A 189 -11.70 -9.77 -1.48
CA ASP A 189 -12.98 -10.16 -2.07
C ASP A 189 -13.00 -9.69 -3.53
N GLY A 190 -12.49 -8.48 -3.77
CA GLY A 190 -12.27 -7.95 -5.12
C GLY A 190 -11.29 -8.76 -5.96
N PHE A 191 -10.26 -9.37 -5.36
CA PHE A 191 -9.36 -10.24 -6.10
C PHE A 191 -10.04 -11.55 -6.49
N SER A 192 -10.80 -12.16 -5.57
CA SER A 192 -11.57 -13.38 -5.86
C SER A 192 -12.59 -13.13 -6.98
N ASP A 193 -13.30 -12.00 -6.91
CA ASP A 193 -14.26 -11.56 -7.93
C ASP A 193 -13.58 -11.34 -9.28
N PHE A 194 -12.47 -10.61 -9.30
CA PHE A 194 -11.66 -10.41 -10.51
C PHE A 194 -11.21 -11.74 -11.14
N CYS A 195 -10.80 -12.71 -10.32
CA CYS A 195 -10.40 -14.03 -10.81
C CYS A 195 -11.54 -14.79 -11.49
N ASN A 196 -12.76 -14.64 -11.00
CA ASN A 196 -13.94 -15.28 -11.58
C ASN A 196 -14.37 -14.58 -12.88
N CYS A 197 -14.26 -13.25 -12.97
CA CYS A 197 -14.67 -12.49 -14.14
C CYS A 197 -13.65 -12.51 -15.30
N ASN A 198 -12.35 -12.66 -15.01
CA ASN A 198 -11.27 -12.46 -15.99
C ASN A 198 -10.41 -13.72 -16.21
N MET A 199 -11.06 -14.88 -16.29
CA MET A 199 -10.39 -16.17 -16.31
C MET A 199 -9.49 -16.39 -17.54
N GLU A 200 -9.91 -15.96 -18.74
CA GLU A 200 -9.11 -16.10 -19.97
C GLU A 200 -7.88 -15.18 -19.99
N LEU A 201 -8.03 -13.96 -19.48
CA LEU A 201 -6.93 -13.02 -19.33
C LEU A 201 -5.91 -13.53 -18.29
N LEU A 202 -6.39 -14.17 -17.22
CA LEU A 202 -5.54 -14.84 -16.23
C LEU A 202 -4.74 -15.99 -16.83
N LYS A 203 -5.38 -16.88 -17.62
CA LYS A 203 -4.67 -17.97 -18.31
C LYS A 203 -3.56 -17.43 -19.19
N THR A 204 -3.86 -16.41 -19.99
CA THR A 204 -2.88 -15.73 -20.84
C THR A 204 -1.75 -15.12 -20.00
N CYS A 205 -2.07 -14.43 -18.91
CA CYS A 205 -1.08 -13.86 -18.00
C CYS A 205 -0.17 -14.94 -17.40
N ILE A 206 -0.72 -16.08 -16.98
CA ILE A 206 0.04 -17.20 -16.41
C ILE A 206 1.01 -17.78 -17.44
N SER A 207 0.56 -18.04 -18.68
CA SER A 207 1.43 -18.51 -19.76
C SER A 207 2.62 -17.58 -20.00
N ASN A 208 2.36 -16.27 -20.04
CA ASN A 208 3.41 -15.26 -20.20
C ASN A 208 4.40 -15.21 -19.02
N LEU A 209 3.97 -15.52 -17.79
CA LEU A 209 4.85 -15.58 -16.63
C LEU A 209 5.70 -16.85 -16.64
N ILE A 210 5.14 -17.96 -17.13
CA ILE A 210 5.86 -19.22 -17.32
C ILE A 210 6.95 -19.07 -18.39
N GLU A 211 6.64 -18.41 -19.51
CA GLU A 211 7.61 -18.07 -20.56
C GLU A 211 8.77 -17.21 -20.04
N GLN A 212 8.51 -16.32 -19.08
CA GLN A 212 9.52 -15.50 -18.40
C GLN A 212 10.32 -16.28 -17.34
N GLY A 213 10.09 -17.59 -17.18
CA GLY A 213 10.85 -18.48 -16.32
C GLY A 213 10.26 -18.71 -14.93
N MET A 214 9.03 -18.26 -14.63
CA MET A 214 8.34 -18.62 -13.38
C MET A 214 7.74 -20.02 -13.49
N LYS A 215 8.28 -20.98 -12.73
CA LYS A 215 7.81 -22.38 -12.77
C LYS A 215 6.83 -22.75 -11.66
N ASP A 216 6.82 -21.97 -10.59
CA ASP A 216 6.00 -22.24 -9.41
C ASP A 216 4.64 -21.54 -9.52
N SER A 217 3.57 -22.33 -9.54
CA SER A 217 2.19 -21.84 -9.68
C SER A 217 1.75 -20.99 -8.49
N GLU A 218 2.21 -21.34 -7.28
CA GLU A 218 1.93 -20.56 -6.08
C GLU A 218 2.58 -19.18 -6.15
N THR A 219 3.86 -19.11 -6.53
CA THR A 219 4.58 -17.84 -6.76
C THR A 219 3.90 -16.96 -7.80
N ILE A 220 3.39 -17.56 -8.89
CA ILE A 220 2.63 -16.83 -9.92
C ILE A 220 1.35 -16.23 -9.33
N ARG A 221 0.57 -17.06 -8.61
CA ARG A 221 -0.65 -16.62 -7.93
C ARG A 221 -0.38 -15.48 -6.95
N GLU A 222 0.65 -15.61 -6.12
CA GLU A 222 1.05 -14.58 -5.16
C GLU A 222 1.47 -13.29 -5.85
N LYS A 223 2.19 -13.38 -6.98
CA LYS A 223 2.60 -12.21 -7.77
C LYS A 223 1.39 -11.45 -8.33
N ILE A 224 0.44 -12.16 -8.94
CA ILE A 224 -0.80 -11.55 -9.48
C ILE A 224 -1.62 -10.93 -8.34
N LYS A 225 -1.84 -11.67 -7.26
CA LYS A 225 -2.56 -11.20 -6.06
C LYS A 225 -1.91 -9.96 -5.45
N LYS A 226 -0.59 -9.96 -5.29
CA LYS A 226 0.15 -8.81 -4.76
C LYS A 226 0.04 -7.60 -5.67
N THR A 227 0.09 -7.81 -6.99
CA THR A 227 -0.08 -6.74 -7.97
C THR A 227 -1.47 -6.12 -7.87
N TYR A 228 -2.51 -6.93 -7.84
CA TYR A 228 -3.89 -6.47 -7.67
C TYR A 228 -4.08 -5.69 -6.37
N LYS A 229 -3.61 -6.22 -5.23
CA LYS A 229 -3.70 -5.54 -3.94
C LYS A 229 -2.95 -4.22 -3.91
N ASN A 230 -1.74 -4.17 -4.47
CA ASN A 230 -0.97 -2.93 -4.53
C ASN A 230 -1.71 -1.86 -5.33
N ARG A 231 -2.26 -2.22 -6.49
CA ARG A 231 -3.10 -1.34 -7.31
C ARG A 231 -4.33 -0.86 -6.56
N TYR A 232 -5.00 -1.77 -5.86
CA TYR A 232 -6.16 -1.45 -5.03
C TYR A 232 -5.86 -0.35 -3.99
N PHE A 233 -4.71 -0.45 -3.30
CA PHE A 233 -4.32 0.55 -2.30
C PHE A 233 -3.95 1.90 -2.92
N ILE A 234 -3.41 1.93 -4.14
CA ILE A 234 -3.19 3.16 -4.89
C ILE A 234 -4.54 3.83 -5.14
N TYR A 235 -5.51 3.12 -5.72
CA TYR A 235 -6.85 3.67 -5.96
C TYR A 235 -7.56 4.13 -4.68
N ARG A 236 -7.42 3.39 -3.58
CA ARG A 236 -8.00 3.78 -2.30
C ARG A 236 -7.39 5.08 -1.77
N GLN A 237 -6.09 5.26 -1.95
CA GLN A 237 -5.39 6.48 -1.54
C GLN A 237 -5.80 7.67 -2.40
N ALA A 238 -5.94 7.50 -3.72
CA ALA A 238 -6.46 8.55 -4.61
C ALA A 238 -7.89 8.96 -4.23
N ALA A 239 -8.78 7.97 -4.00
CA ALA A 239 -10.16 8.24 -3.62
C ALA A 239 -10.30 8.99 -2.28
N ALA A 240 -9.37 8.77 -1.34
CA ALA A 240 -9.35 9.50 -0.07
C ALA A 240 -8.84 10.95 -0.24
N GLY A 241 -7.81 11.18 -1.07
CA GLY A 241 -7.27 12.52 -1.31
C GLY A 241 -8.24 13.44 -2.03
N ALA A 242 -9.04 12.93 -2.98
CA ALA A 242 -10.02 13.73 -3.73
C ALA A 242 -11.17 14.29 -2.86
N ILE A 243 -11.42 13.73 -1.67
CA ILE A 243 -12.46 14.20 -0.74
C ILE A 243 -11.97 15.41 0.09
N GLU A 244 -10.65 15.58 0.25
CA GLU A 244 -10.07 16.70 1.01
C GLU A 244 -9.94 18.00 0.17
N GLU A 245 -9.88 17.92 -1.16
CA GLU A 245 -9.74 19.09 -2.05
C GLU A 245 -11.09 19.76 -2.42
N SER A 246 -12.21 19.24 -1.89
CA SER A 246 -13.57 19.73 -2.17
C SER A 246 -14.28 20.38 -0.96
N ASN A 247 -13.55 20.61 0.15
CA ASN A 247 -14.01 21.35 1.33
C ASN A 247 -13.09 22.55 1.60
#